data_AF-R7U3B2-F1
#
_entry.id   AF-R7U3B2-F1
#
_cell.length_a   1.000
_cell.length_b   1.000
_cell.length_c   1.000
_cell.angle_alpha   90.00
_cell.angle_beta   90.00
_cell.angle_gamma   90.00
#
_symmetry.space_group_name_H-M   'P 1'
#
loop_
_entity.id
_entity.type
_entity.pdbx_description
1 polymer ?
#
loop_
_entity_poly.entity_id
_entity_poly.type
_entity_poly.pdbx_seq_one_letter_code
_entity_poly.pdbx_strand_id
1 'polypeptide(L)'
;MPSAGAIIPPTITPLRQQIPGRPANHINSSTYIELETDTPECKIYFSTDGSKPNPFQLKVGGRETTFKYKGSFSLKPGKRTIKVVAVSRCVFSLDGA
;
A
#
# COMPACT_ATOMS: atom_id res chain seq x y z
N MET A 1 19.08 10.99 -17.86
CA MET A 1 18.25 9.82 -18.18
C MET A 1 17.56 9.37 -16.90
N PRO A 2 16.23 9.14 -16.83
CA PRO A 2 15.65 8.56 -15.62
C PRO A 2 16.15 7.12 -15.48
N SER A 3 16.78 6.78 -14.36
CA SER A 3 17.13 5.38 -14.07
C SER A 3 15.85 4.58 -13.91
N ALA A 4 15.67 3.58 -14.78
CA ALA A 4 14.70 2.52 -14.57
C ALA A 4 15.00 1.85 -13.22
N GLY A 5 14.05 1.88 -12.26
CA GLY A 5 14.23 1.31 -10.92
C GLY A 5 14.22 2.29 -9.74
N ALA A 6 13.88 3.57 -9.96
CA ALA A 6 13.93 4.58 -8.89
C ALA A 6 12.88 4.45 -7.76
N ILE A 7 11.93 3.50 -7.84
CA ILE A 7 10.87 3.32 -6.85
C ILE A 7 10.92 1.90 -6.28
N ILE A 8 11.18 1.83 -4.98
CA ILE A 8 11.20 0.60 -4.16
C ILE A 8 9.75 0.12 -3.98
N PRO A 9 9.46 -1.17 -4.23
CA PRO A 9 8.11 -1.71 -4.07
C PRO A 9 7.61 -1.53 -2.63
N PRO A 10 6.32 -1.22 -2.42
CA PRO A 10 5.78 -1.06 -1.08
C PRO A 10 5.66 -2.40 -0.35
N THR A 11 5.90 -2.38 0.94
CA THR A 11 5.78 -3.53 1.85
C THR A 11 4.42 -3.51 2.55
N ILE A 12 3.85 -4.70 2.80
CA ILE A 12 2.57 -4.89 3.49
C ILE A 12 2.84 -5.63 4.80
N THR A 13 2.71 -4.94 5.93
CA THR A 13 3.05 -5.48 7.25
C THR A 13 1.80 -5.57 8.14
N PRO A 14 1.41 -6.77 8.60
CA PRO A 14 0.34 -6.90 9.58
C PRO A 14 0.87 -6.54 10.98
N LEU A 15 0.37 -5.45 11.55
CA LEU A 15 0.65 -5.00 12.91
C LEU A 15 -0.11 -5.87 13.90
N ARG A 16 0.62 -6.77 14.54
CA ARG A 16 0.10 -7.70 15.54
C ARG A 16 1.21 -8.18 16.46
N GLN A 17 0.85 -8.40 17.71
CA GLN A 17 1.71 -9.11 18.64
C GLN A 17 1.74 -10.60 18.25
N GLN A 18 2.94 -11.13 18.04
CA GLN A 18 3.12 -12.56 17.88
C GLN A 18 2.91 -13.22 19.25
N ILE A 19 1.84 -14.00 19.37
CA ILE A 19 1.52 -14.73 20.60
C ILE A 19 2.05 -16.16 20.43
N PRO A 20 2.89 -16.66 21.35
CA PRO A 20 3.35 -18.05 21.33
C PRO A 20 2.15 -19.01 21.24
N GLY A 21 2.22 -19.98 20.32
CA GLY A 21 1.15 -20.95 20.08
C GLY A 21 0.04 -20.49 19.12
N ARG A 22 0.04 -19.22 18.67
CA ARG A 22 -0.83 -18.77 17.58
C ARG A 22 -0.09 -18.81 16.24
N PRO A 23 -0.69 -19.33 15.16
CA PRO A 23 -0.01 -19.37 13.88
C PRO A 23 0.25 -17.95 13.35
N ALA A 24 1.48 -17.74 12.87
CA ALA A 24 1.97 -16.44 12.40
C ALA A 24 1.15 -15.91 11.20
N ASN A 25 0.48 -16.76 10.44
CA ASN A 25 -0.35 -16.39 9.29
C ASN A 25 -1.82 -16.04 9.64
N HIS A 26 -2.22 -16.10 10.91
CA HIS A 26 -3.62 -15.88 11.31
C HIS A 26 -4.02 -14.40 11.40
N ILE A 27 -4.41 -13.80 10.27
CA ILE A 27 -4.88 -12.41 10.18
C ILE A 27 -6.38 -12.35 10.45
N ASN A 28 -6.81 -11.48 11.36
CA ASN A 28 -8.23 -11.24 11.65
C ASN A 28 -8.61 -9.77 11.36
N SER A 29 -9.91 -9.45 11.45
CA SER A 29 -10.42 -8.09 11.22
C SER A 29 -9.96 -7.06 12.26
N SER A 30 -9.30 -7.47 13.35
CA SER A 30 -8.69 -6.56 14.33
C SER A 30 -7.19 -6.37 14.11
N THR A 31 -6.59 -7.08 13.15
CA THR A 31 -5.19 -6.89 12.77
C THR A 31 -5.10 -5.63 11.91
N TYR A 32 -4.31 -4.66 12.36
CA TYR A 32 -4.00 -3.48 11.57
C TYR A 32 -2.99 -3.82 10.48
N ILE A 33 -3.16 -3.26 9.30
CA ILE A 33 -2.25 -3.40 8.17
C ILE A 33 -1.54 -2.08 7.96
N GLU A 34 -0.23 -2.14 7.97
CA GLU A 34 0.67 -1.04 7.67
C GLU A 34 1.22 -1.20 6.25
N LEU A 35 1.27 -0.09 5.53
CA LEU A 35 1.85 -0.01 4.20
C LEU A 35 3.02 0.97 4.26
N GLU A 36 4.18 0.54 3.78
CA GLU A 36 5.40 1.34 3.82
C GLU A 36 6.16 1.26 2.49
N THR A 37 6.98 2.26 2.19
CA THR A 37 7.94 2.25 1.08
C THR A 37 9.16 3.06 1.49
N ASP A 38 10.35 2.53 1.21
CA ASP A 38 11.62 3.23 1.44
C ASP A 38 11.87 4.36 0.44
N THR A 39 11.01 4.54 -0.56
CA THR A 39 11.18 5.62 -1.54
C THR A 39 10.66 6.94 -0.98
N PRO A 40 11.50 7.97 -0.84
CA PRO A 40 11.07 9.26 -0.33
C PRO A 40 10.02 9.91 -1.25
N GLU A 41 9.18 10.76 -0.67
CA GLU A 41 8.14 11.54 -1.36
C GLU A 41 7.12 10.71 -2.18
N CYS A 42 7.06 9.40 -1.95
CA CYS A 42 6.09 8.53 -2.58
C CYS A 42 4.71 8.61 -1.92
N LYS A 43 3.68 8.51 -2.76
CA LYS A 43 2.31 8.31 -2.34
C LYS A 43 1.94 6.85 -2.55
N ILE A 44 1.42 6.22 -1.50
CA ILE A 44 0.97 4.83 -1.55
C ILE A 44 -0.53 4.79 -1.84
N TYR A 45 -0.92 3.96 -2.80
CA TYR A 45 -2.30 3.69 -3.18
C TYR A 45 -2.58 2.19 -3.13
N PHE A 46 -3.78 1.81 -2.70
CA PHE A 46 -4.11 0.40 -2.48
C PHE A 46 -5.56 0.06 -2.80
N SER A 47 -5.81 -1.24 -2.96
CA SER A 47 -7.12 -1.85 -3.16
C SER A 47 -7.27 -3.03 -2.18
N THR A 48 -8.49 -3.30 -1.69
CA THR A 48 -8.77 -4.38 -0.71
C THR A 48 -9.61 -5.53 -1.27
N ASP A 49 -10.04 -5.40 -2.53
CA ASP A 49 -10.83 -6.37 -3.30
C ASP A 49 -9.97 -7.19 -4.28
N GLY A 50 -8.65 -6.95 -4.31
CA GLY A 50 -7.72 -7.62 -5.23
C GLY A 50 -7.66 -7.03 -6.64
N SER A 51 -8.39 -5.94 -6.90
CA SER A 51 -8.26 -5.17 -8.15
C SER A 51 -6.90 -4.45 -8.22
N LYS A 52 -6.46 -4.09 -9.43
CA LYS A 52 -5.21 -3.32 -9.59
C LYS A 52 -5.48 -1.87 -9.15
N PRO A 53 -4.77 -1.34 -8.13
CA PRO A 53 -4.94 0.04 -7.71
C PRO A 53 -4.52 0.97 -8.85
N ASN A 54 -5.40 1.94 -9.16
CA ASN A 54 -5.15 2.99 -10.13
C ASN A 54 -5.08 4.36 -9.42
N PRO A 55 -3.89 4.95 -9.25
CA PRO A 55 -3.71 6.22 -8.56
C PRO A 55 -4.38 7.41 -9.27
N PHE A 56 -4.67 7.28 -10.58
CA PHE A 56 -5.31 8.31 -11.39
C PHE A 56 -6.83 8.10 -11.54
N GLN A 57 -7.34 6.95 -11.08
CA GLN A 57 -8.77 6.62 -11.12
C GLN A 57 -9.18 5.94 -9.80
N LEU A 58 -9.52 6.77 -8.82
CA LEU A 58 -9.89 6.29 -7.48
C LEU A 58 -11.28 5.64 -7.45
N LYS A 59 -12.16 6.05 -8.36
CA LYS A 59 -13.53 5.56 -8.47
C LYS A 59 -13.82 4.97 -9.84
N VAL A 60 -14.47 3.81 -9.87
CA VAL A 60 -14.95 3.14 -11.09
C VAL A 60 -16.44 2.83 -10.89
N GLY A 61 -17.29 3.28 -11.82
CA GLY A 61 -18.74 3.09 -11.71
C GLY A 61 -19.35 3.67 -10.43
N GLY A 62 -18.84 4.82 -9.96
CA GLY A 62 -19.32 5.50 -8.75
C GLY A 62 -18.84 4.89 -7.42
N ARG A 63 -18.11 3.77 -7.45
CA ARG A 63 -17.56 3.11 -6.25
C ARG A 63 -16.06 3.38 -6.12
N GLU A 64 -15.59 3.55 -4.89
CA GLU A 64 -14.16 3.64 -4.60
C GLU A 64 -13.50 2.28 -4.75
N THR A 65 -12.52 2.21 -5.64
CA THR A 65 -11.76 1.00 -5.97
C THR A 65 -10.30 1.11 -5.54
N THR A 66 -9.77 2.35 -5.54
CA THR A 66 -8.41 2.65 -5.10
C THR A 66 -8.44 3.69 -4.00
N PHE A 67 -7.72 3.40 -2.91
CA PHE A 67 -7.64 4.24 -1.73
C PHE A 67 -6.22 4.79 -1.59
N LYS A 68 -6.11 6.06 -1.17
CA LYS A 68 -4.81 6.63 -0.79
C LYS A 68 -4.50 6.23 0.65
N TYR A 69 -3.32 5.69 0.89
CA TYR A 69 -2.87 5.36 2.24
C TYR A 69 -2.72 6.62 3.09
N LYS A 70 -3.23 6.58 4.31
CA LYS A 70 -3.17 7.67 5.30
C LYS A 70 -2.69 7.22 6.68
N GLY A 71 -2.56 5.92 6.89
CA GLY A 71 -2.25 5.33 8.19
C GLY A 71 -2.75 3.88 8.24
N SER A 72 -2.31 3.16 9.26
CA SER A 72 -2.66 1.76 9.47
C SER A 72 -4.18 1.57 9.51
N PHE A 73 -4.69 0.52 8.87
CA PHE A 73 -6.13 0.26 8.78
C PHE A 73 -6.44 -1.22 9.00
N SER A 74 -7.67 -1.51 9.42
CA SER A 74 -8.17 -2.88 9.55
C SER A 74 -8.99 -3.29 8.33
N LEU A 75 -8.99 -4.59 8.03
CA LEU A 75 -9.79 -5.15 6.95
C LEU A 75 -11.19 -5.53 7.43
N LYS A 76 -12.17 -5.37 6.54
CA LYS A 76 -13.51 -5.91 6.75
C LYS A 76 -13.46 -7.44 6.80
N PRO A 77 -14.36 -8.08 7.58
CA PRO A 77 -14.43 -9.53 7.65
C PRO A 77 -14.60 -10.19 6.27
N GLY A 78 -14.14 -11.44 6.19
CA GLY A 78 -14.12 -12.27 4.99
C GLY A 78 -12.74 -12.35 4.32
N LYS A 79 -12.65 -13.16 3.26
CA LYS A 79 -11.42 -13.27 2.45
C LYS A 79 -11.21 -11.98 1.67
N ARG A 80 -10.08 -11.31 1.91
CA ARG A 80 -9.69 -10.05 1.27
C ARG A 80 -8.33 -10.20 0.61
N THR A 81 -8.10 -9.44 -0.46
CA THR A 81 -6.81 -9.39 -1.15
C THR A 81 -6.39 -7.94 -1.22
N ILE A 82 -5.24 -7.61 -0.64
CA ILE A 82 -4.68 -6.27 -0.74
C ILE A 82 -3.72 -6.23 -1.92
N LYS A 83 -3.84 -5.19 -2.75
CA LYS A 83 -2.83 -4.81 -3.75
C LYS A 83 -2.43 -3.37 -3.53
N VAL A 84 -1.14 -3.08 -3.69
CA VAL A 84 -0.56 -1.77 -3.34
C VAL A 84 0.39 -1.32 -4.44
N VAL A 85 0.41 -0.01 -4.71
CA VAL A 85 1.36 0.65 -5.60
C VAL A 85 1.89 1.91 -4.95
N ALA A 86 3.19 2.15 -5.10
CA ALA A 86 3.85 3.39 -4.73
C ALA A 86 4.00 4.27 -5.98
N VAL A 87 3.72 5.57 -5.83
CA VAL A 87 3.80 6.55 -6.91
C VAL A 87 4.62 7.73 -6.41
N SER A 88 5.80 7.92 -7.00
CA SER A 88 6.58 9.13 -6.78
C SER A 88 6.14 10.23 -7.75
N ARG A 89 6.18 11.49 -7.31
CA ARG A 89 6.33 12.57 -8.28
C ARG A 89 7.80 12.54 -8.68
N CYS A 90 8.07 12.33 -9.95
CA CYS A 90 9.41 12.58 -10.47
C CYS A 90 9.67 14.09 -10.32
N VAL A 91 10.30 14.50 -9.22
CA VAL A 91 10.90 15.82 -9.09
C VAL A 91 12.31 15.63 -9.60
N PHE A 92 12.60 16.11 -10.81
CA PHE A 92 13.99 16.26 -11.22
C PHE A 92 14.61 17.24 -10.23
N SER A 93 15.36 16.73 -9.25
CA SER A 93 16.28 17.58 -8.51
C SER A 93 17.40 17.93 -9.50
N LEU A 94 17.29 19.11 -10.10
CA LEU A 94 18.40 19.81 -10.72
C LEU A 94 19.27 20.34 -9.57
N ASP A 95 20.05 19.46 -8.96
CA ASP A 95 21.09 19.80 -8.00
C ASP A 95 22.32 19.00 -8.45
N GLY A 96 23.40 19.56 -8.98
CA GLY A 96 23.79 20.92 -9.31
C GLY A 96 24.90 20.79 -10.37
N ALA A 97 25.41 21.93 -10.85
CA ALA A 97 26.43 22.06 -11.89
C ALA A 97 27.74 21.30 -11.62
#